data_AF-A0A8H4KS87-F1
#
_entry.id   AF-A0A8H4KS87-F1
#
_cell.length_a   1.000
_cell.length_b   1.000
_cell.length_c   1.000
_cell.angle_alpha   90.00
_cell.angle_beta   90.00
_cell.angle_gamma   90.00
#
_symmetry.space_group_name_H-M   'P 1'
#
loop_
_entity.id
_entity.type
_entity.pdbx_description
1 polymer ?
#
loop_
_entity_poly.entity_id
_entity_poly.type
_entity_poly.pdbx_seq_one_letter_code
_entity_poly.pdbx_strand_id
1 'polypeptide(L)'
;MPTTLHKTRKQISKKRGGVVNALHEKSRDSLRLHKAGVRDQRIEKLAAARSKKEQPLVDRVAFFQQALRLKEREKKGAPELVEVQRMVHTFVHQYDEEYNEAKKTRRPGRPASVKEDLLKAKISTLEEEYKGGFSTLSDPKMNVEFTNLVTSHARSPG
;
A
#
# COMPACT_ATOMS: atom_id res chain seq x y z
N MET A 1 -15.76 6.17 2.04
CA MET A 1 -15.26 7.40 2.71
C MET A 1 -15.97 7.62 4.04
N PRO A 2 -15.26 8.04 5.10
CA PRO A 2 -15.89 8.48 6.34
C PRO A 2 -16.81 9.66 6.06
N THR A 3 -18.11 9.54 6.36
CA THR A 3 -19.12 10.57 6.07
C THR A 3 -19.83 11.05 7.33
N THR A 4 -19.39 10.58 8.50
CA THR A 4 -20.13 10.74 9.75
C THR A 4 -20.10 12.19 10.22
N LEU A 5 -18.93 12.85 10.15
CA LEU A 5 -18.78 14.27 10.43
C LEU A 5 -19.57 15.13 9.44
N HIS A 6 -19.50 14.81 8.14
CA HIS A 6 -20.26 15.53 7.11
C HIS A 6 -21.77 15.47 7.35
N LYS A 7 -22.31 14.28 7.65
CA LYS A 7 -23.73 14.09 7.98
C LYS A 7 -24.13 14.86 9.25
N THR A 8 -23.30 14.79 10.30
CA THR A 8 -23.55 15.49 11.57
C THR A 8 -23.53 17.01 11.39
N ARG A 9 -22.58 17.53 10.61
CA ARG A 9 -22.50 18.96 10.24
C ARG A 9 -23.74 19.41 9.48
N LYS A 10 -24.20 18.62 8.50
CA LYS A 10 -25.43 18.92 7.74
C LYS A 10 -26.68 18.95 8.63
N GLN A 11 -26.81 18.01 9.56
CA GLN A 11 -27.95 17.98 10.49
C GLN A 11 -27.97 19.21 11.42
N ILE A 12 -26.83 19.58 11.98
CA ILE A 12 -26.71 20.76 12.86
C ILE A 12 -26.96 22.04 12.08
N SER A 13 -26.43 22.16 10.86
CA SER A 13 -26.66 23.28 9.96
C SER A 13 -28.15 23.46 9.65
N LYS A 14 -28.86 22.38 9.29
CA LYS A 14 -30.31 22.41 9.05
C LYS A 14 -31.10 22.87 10.28
N LYS A 15 -30.74 22.39 11.48
CA LYS A 15 -31.41 22.76 12.72
C LYS A 15 -31.21 24.24 13.08
N ARG A 16 -30.09 24.84 12.68
CA ARG A 16 -29.66 26.21 13.06
C ARG A 16 -29.73 27.21 11.89
N GLY A 17 -30.52 26.94 10.86
CA GLY A 17 -30.69 27.87 9.73
C GLY A 17 -29.40 28.15 8.95
N GLY A 18 -28.47 27.20 8.89
CA GLY A 18 -27.22 27.31 8.13
C GLY A 18 -25.97 27.58 8.97
N VAL A 19 -26.10 28.12 10.18
CA VAL A 19 -24.94 28.59 10.97
C VAL A 19 -24.37 27.49 11.88
N VAL A 20 -23.22 26.92 11.49
CA VAL A 20 -22.49 25.89 12.26
C VAL A 20 -21.25 26.43 12.96
N ASN A 21 -20.79 27.63 12.62
CA ASN A 21 -19.54 28.18 13.17
C ASN A 21 -19.71 28.87 14.53
N ALA A 22 -20.95 29.14 14.96
CA ALA A 22 -21.28 29.79 16.23
C ALA A 22 -21.75 28.78 17.29
N LEU A 23 -20.94 27.77 17.58
CA LEU A 23 -21.22 26.79 18.64
C LEU A 23 -20.31 27.03 19.83
N HIS A 24 -20.89 27.12 21.02
CA HIS A 24 -20.12 27.09 22.26
C HIS A 24 -19.37 25.77 22.38
N GLU A 25 -18.12 25.83 22.84
CA GLU A 25 -17.18 24.69 22.87
C GLU A 25 -17.76 23.47 23.62
N LYS A 26 -18.48 23.70 24.73
CA LYS A 26 -19.11 22.66 25.55
C LYS A 26 -20.57 22.35 25.20
N SER A 27 -21.09 22.88 24.10
CA SER A 27 -22.47 22.61 23.67
C SER A 27 -22.67 21.14 23.27
N ARG A 28 -23.91 20.65 23.33
CA ARG A 28 -24.24 19.29 22.86
C ARG A 28 -23.84 19.08 21.39
N ASP A 29 -24.03 20.11 20.57
CA ASP A 29 -23.78 20.03 19.13
C ASP A 29 -22.25 20.04 18.83
N SER A 30 -21.43 20.75 19.61
CA SER A 30 -19.97 20.75 19.44
C SER A 30 -19.38 19.40 19.85
N LEU A 31 -19.86 18.82 20.95
CA LEU A 31 -19.48 17.47 21.38
C LEU A 31 -19.86 16.41 20.34
N ARG A 32 -21.02 16.57 19.68
CA ARG A 32 -21.45 15.68 18.58
C ARG A 32 -20.52 15.79 17.37
N LEU A 33 -20.15 17.00 16.96
CA LEU A 33 -19.19 17.22 15.87
C LEU A 33 -17.82 16.64 16.20
N HIS A 34 -17.32 16.88 17.42
CA HIS A 34 -16.06 16.33 17.88
C HIS A 34 -16.05 14.79 17.85
N LYS A 35 -17.07 14.15 18.43
CA LYS A 35 -17.20 12.68 18.40
C LYS A 35 -17.24 12.13 16.97
N ALA A 36 -17.97 12.78 16.07
CA ALA A 36 -18.04 12.39 14.67
C ALA A 36 -16.68 12.54 13.96
N GLY A 37 -15.95 13.62 14.23
CA GLY A 37 -14.61 13.85 13.68
C GLY A 37 -13.58 12.83 14.17
N VAL A 38 -13.53 12.57 15.48
CA VAL A 38 -12.65 11.54 16.06
C VAL A 38 -12.94 10.16 15.49
N ARG A 39 -14.22 9.83 15.25
CA ARG A 39 -14.60 8.57 14.62
C ARG A 39 -14.07 8.47 13.19
N ASP A 40 -14.28 9.50 12.39
CA ASP A 40 -13.84 9.52 10.99
C ASP A 40 -12.31 9.40 10.91
N GLN A 41 -11.57 10.15 11.75
CA GLN A 41 -10.11 10.04 11.86
C GLN A 41 -9.65 8.62 12.25
N ARG A 42 -10.36 7.94 13.15
CA ARG A 42 -10.01 6.56 13.56
C ARG A 42 -10.19 5.58 12.41
N ILE A 43 -11.28 5.70 11.66
CA ILE A 43 -11.57 4.84 10.51
C ILE A 43 -10.52 5.07 9.42
N GLU A 44 -10.17 6.33 9.15
CA GLU A 44 -9.13 6.69 8.19
C GLU A 44 -7.76 6.11 8.58
N LYS A 45 -7.36 6.23 9.85
CA LYS A 45 -6.13 5.62 10.37
C LYS A 45 -6.12 4.10 10.19
N LEU A 46 -7.24 3.44 10.46
CA LEU A 46 -7.37 1.99 10.28
C LEU A 46 -7.27 1.59 8.81
N ALA A 47 -7.92 2.33 7.91
CA ALA A 47 -7.83 2.12 6.48
C ALA A 47 -6.38 2.29 5.99
N ALA A 48 -5.70 3.38 6.39
CA ALA A 48 -4.31 3.62 6.06
C ALA A 48 -3.37 2.53 6.59
N ALA A 49 -3.62 2.01 7.80
CA ALA A 49 -2.85 0.89 8.35
C ALA A 49 -3.03 -0.40 7.54
N ARG A 50 -4.25 -0.70 7.08
CA ARG A 50 -4.52 -1.83 6.19
C ARG A 50 -3.83 -1.67 4.84
N SER A 51 -3.95 -0.52 4.20
CA SER A 51 -3.28 -0.23 2.93
C SER A 51 -1.76 -0.37 3.05
N LYS A 52 -1.15 0.12 4.15
CA LYS A 52 0.29 -0.05 4.40
C LYS A 52 0.69 -1.53 4.56
N LYS A 53 -0.16 -2.34 5.20
CA LYS A 53 0.08 -3.79 5.35
C LYS A 53 -0.04 -4.53 4.01
N GLU A 54 -0.95 -4.09 3.15
CA GLU A 54 -1.20 -4.69 1.83
C GLU A 54 -0.22 -4.19 0.75
N GLN A 55 0.45 -3.05 0.99
CA GLN A 55 1.38 -2.44 0.04
C GLN A 55 2.44 -3.42 -0.53
N PRO A 56 3.11 -4.29 0.27
CA PRO A 56 4.09 -5.22 -0.28
C PRO A 56 3.50 -6.23 -1.27
N LEU A 57 2.22 -6.61 -1.10
CA LEU A 57 1.54 -7.49 -2.05
C LEU A 57 1.24 -6.74 -3.35
N VAL A 58 0.80 -5.49 -3.26
CA VAL A 58 0.56 -4.63 -4.42
C VAL A 58 1.85 -4.38 -5.19
N ASP A 59 2.94 -4.06 -4.51
CA ASP A 59 4.26 -3.83 -5.11
C ASP A 59 4.77 -5.09 -5.82
N ARG A 60 4.60 -6.26 -5.19
CA ARG A 60 4.91 -7.58 -5.78
C ARG A 60 4.12 -7.80 -7.07
N VAL A 61 2.80 -7.60 -7.06
CA VAL A 61 1.94 -7.74 -8.25
C VAL A 61 2.41 -6.79 -9.35
N ALA A 62 2.64 -5.53 -9.01
CA ALA A 62 3.04 -4.50 -9.97
C ALA A 62 4.37 -4.86 -10.66
N PHE A 63 5.36 -5.33 -9.89
CA PHE A 63 6.64 -5.80 -10.43
C PHE A 63 6.45 -6.92 -11.45
N PHE A 64 5.72 -7.98 -11.08
CA PHE A 64 5.52 -9.12 -11.99
C PHE A 64 4.70 -8.72 -13.22
N GLN A 65 3.67 -7.88 -13.07
CA GLN A 65 2.92 -7.36 -14.22
C GLN A 65 3.80 -6.54 -15.17
N GLN A 66 4.69 -5.69 -14.65
CA GLN A 66 5.63 -4.95 -15.48
C GLN A 66 6.59 -5.88 -16.22
N ALA A 67 7.17 -6.85 -15.52
CA ALA A 67 8.09 -7.81 -16.11
C ALA A 67 7.40 -8.67 -17.20
N LEU A 68 6.13 -9.07 -16.99
CA LEU A 68 5.33 -9.77 -18.00
C LEU A 68 5.02 -8.90 -19.21
N ARG A 69 4.67 -7.62 -19.02
CA ARG A 69 4.41 -6.69 -20.14
C ARG A 69 5.65 -6.44 -21.00
N LEU A 70 6.84 -6.40 -20.40
CA LEU A 70 8.09 -6.29 -21.15
C LEU A 70 8.34 -7.56 -21.97
N LYS A 71 8.12 -8.73 -21.37
CA LYS A 71 8.23 -10.04 -22.02
C LYS A 71 7.27 -10.21 -23.19
N GLU A 72 6.00 -9.84 -23.03
CA GLU A 72 4.99 -9.93 -24.11
C GLU A 72 5.37 -9.12 -25.36
N ARG A 73 6.13 -8.02 -25.18
CA ARG A 73 6.66 -7.23 -26.30
C ARG A 73 7.77 -7.97 -27.06
N GLU A 74 8.61 -8.73 -26.35
CA GLU A 74 9.72 -9.49 -26.92
C GLU A 74 9.25 -10.83 -27.52
N LYS A 75 8.34 -11.50 -26.84
CA LYS A 75 7.86 -12.84 -27.19
C LYS A 75 6.37 -12.95 -26.84
N LYS A 76 5.53 -13.16 -27.86
CA LYS A 76 4.09 -13.41 -27.65
C LYS A 76 3.90 -14.83 -27.12
N GLY A 77 3.48 -14.97 -25.86
CA GLY A 77 3.17 -16.26 -25.26
C GLY A 77 3.17 -16.20 -23.73
N ALA A 78 2.63 -17.24 -23.09
CA ALA A 78 2.75 -17.41 -21.64
C ALA A 78 4.22 -17.63 -21.26
N PRO A 79 4.70 -17.04 -20.13
CA PRO A 79 6.07 -17.24 -19.68
C PRO A 79 6.31 -18.71 -19.32
N GLU A 80 7.47 -19.22 -19.71
CA GLU A 80 7.92 -20.56 -19.30
C GLU A 80 8.30 -20.56 -17.81
N LEU A 81 8.24 -21.73 -17.16
CA LEU A 81 8.59 -21.88 -15.74
C LEU A 81 9.98 -21.31 -15.40
N VAL A 82 10.97 -21.55 -16.25
CA VAL A 82 12.34 -21.04 -16.09
C VAL A 82 12.38 -19.51 -16.05
N GLU A 83 11.53 -18.88 -16.86
CA GLU A 83 11.44 -17.42 -16.93
C GLU A 83 10.78 -16.85 -15.68
N VAL A 84 9.74 -17.51 -15.18
CA VAL A 84 9.09 -17.13 -13.91
C VAL A 84 10.08 -17.24 -12.76
N GLN A 85 10.86 -18.33 -12.69
CA GLN A 85 11.91 -18.49 -11.68
C GLN A 85 12.95 -17.36 -11.75
N ARG A 86 13.39 -16.97 -12.96
CA ARG A 86 14.30 -15.84 -13.13
C ARG A 86 13.67 -14.53 -12.65
N MET A 87 12.40 -14.28 -12.96
CA MET A 87 11.69 -13.07 -12.49
C MET A 87 11.58 -13.04 -10.96
N VAL A 88 11.27 -14.18 -10.33
CA VAL A 88 11.24 -14.30 -8.86
C VAL A 88 12.62 -14.04 -8.27
N HIS A 89 13.68 -14.62 -8.84
CA HIS A 89 15.05 -14.38 -8.40
C HIS A 89 15.41 -12.90 -8.50
N THR A 90 15.11 -12.23 -9.62
CA THR A 90 15.33 -10.79 -9.77
C THR A 90 14.56 -9.97 -8.74
N PHE A 91 13.33 -10.35 -8.40
CA PHE A 91 12.53 -9.67 -7.38
C PHE A 91 13.13 -9.81 -5.97
N VAL A 92 13.57 -11.02 -5.60
CA VAL A 92 14.17 -11.30 -4.28
C VAL A 92 15.44 -10.47 -4.08
N HIS A 93 16.28 -10.37 -5.12
CA HIS A 93 17.57 -9.69 -5.08
C HIS A 93 17.52 -8.20 -5.44
N GLN A 94 16.33 -7.59 -5.61
CA GLN A 94 16.19 -6.19 -6.04
C GLN A 94 16.81 -5.17 -5.06
N TYR A 95 16.95 -5.54 -3.78
CA TYR A 95 17.49 -4.66 -2.74
C TYR A 95 18.97 -4.88 -2.46
N ASP A 96 19.61 -5.88 -3.07
CA ASP A 96 21.00 -6.24 -2.78
C ASP A 96 21.97 -5.15 -3.22
N GLU A 97 21.74 -4.55 -4.39
CA GLU A 97 22.55 -3.44 -4.90
C GLU A 97 22.45 -2.22 -3.98
N GLU A 98 21.23 -1.81 -3.61
CA GLU A 98 20.99 -0.68 -2.72
C GLU A 98 21.60 -0.90 -1.33
N TYR A 99 21.49 -2.13 -0.80
CA TYR A 99 22.10 -2.51 0.47
C TYR A 99 23.63 -2.48 0.41
N ASN A 100 24.22 -2.97 -0.69
CA ASN A 100 25.65 -2.93 -0.90
C ASN A 100 26.19 -1.50 -1.04
N GLU A 101 25.46 -0.59 -1.68
CA GLU A 101 25.79 0.83 -1.75
C GLU A 101 25.71 1.51 -0.38
N ALA A 102 24.66 1.23 0.39
CA ALA A 102 24.52 1.72 1.76
C ALA A 102 25.70 1.25 2.64
N LYS A 103 26.13 0.00 2.48
CA LYS A 103 27.28 -0.55 3.20
C LYS A 103 28.61 0.06 2.74
N LYS A 104 28.80 0.34 1.44
CA LYS A 104 30.02 0.97 0.90
C LYS A 104 30.19 2.41 1.34
N THR A 105 29.09 3.17 1.44
CA THR A 105 29.10 4.56 1.90
C THR A 105 29.36 4.69 3.41
N ARG A 106 29.22 3.59 4.16
CA ARG A 106 29.46 3.55 5.60
C ARG A 106 30.96 3.56 5.90
N ARG A 107 31.41 4.58 6.64
CA ARG A 107 32.78 4.63 7.19
C ARG A 107 32.99 3.52 8.23
N PRO A 108 34.21 2.95 8.32
CA PRO A 108 34.52 1.97 9.34
C PRO A 108 34.25 2.54 10.75
N GLY A 109 33.60 1.76 11.61
CA GLY A 109 33.27 2.14 13.00
C GLY A 109 31.91 2.83 13.20
N ARG A 110 31.18 3.22 12.14
CA ARG A 110 29.81 3.76 12.28
C ARG A 110 28.79 2.62 12.35
N PRO A 111 27.82 2.63 13.30
CA PRO A 111 26.73 1.64 13.30
C PRO A 111 25.88 1.75 12.03
N ALA A 112 25.17 0.67 11.71
CA ALA A 112 24.27 0.60 10.56
C ALA A 112 23.20 1.70 10.63
N SER A 113 22.84 2.25 9.48
CA SER A 113 21.75 3.21 9.39
C SER A 113 20.40 2.50 9.56
N VAL A 114 19.37 3.20 10.04
CA VAL A 114 17.98 2.70 10.06
C VAL A 114 17.57 2.20 8.67
N LYS A 115 18.03 2.86 7.60
CA LYS A 115 17.77 2.42 6.21
C LYS A 115 18.45 1.07 5.90
N GLU A 116 19.67 0.89 6.36
CA GLU A 116 20.45 -0.35 6.17
C GLU A 116 19.79 -1.53 6.91
N ASP A 117 19.36 -1.31 8.15
CA ASP A 117 18.66 -2.33 8.95
C ASP A 117 17.31 -2.72 8.31
N LEU A 118 16.55 -1.74 7.82
CA LEU A 118 15.28 -2.00 7.12
C LEU A 118 15.48 -2.77 5.82
N LEU A 119 16.52 -2.44 5.03
CA LEU A 119 16.86 -3.18 3.81
C LEU A 119 17.27 -4.61 4.13
N LYS A 120 18.13 -4.80 5.13
CA LYS A 120 18.56 -6.13 5.57
C LYS A 120 17.38 -6.99 6.04
N ALA A 121 16.46 -6.41 6.82
CA ALA A 121 15.27 -7.11 7.28
C ALA A 121 14.40 -7.57 6.09
N LYS A 122 14.18 -6.69 5.10
CA LYS A 122 13.43 -7.02 3.87
C LYS A 122 14.08 -8.13 3.06
N ILE A 123 15.39 -8.07 2.85
CA ILE A 123 16.15 -9.11 2.13
C ILE A 123 16.00 -10.46 2.86
N SER A 124 16.19 -10.49 4.18
CA SER A 124 16.03 -11.71 4.99
C SER A 124 14.63 -12.31 4.83
N THR A 125 13.58 -11.47 4.85
CA THR A 125 12.20 -11.96 4.71
C THR A 125 11.95 -12.54 3.32
N LEU A 126 12.45 -11.88 2.27
CA LEU A 126 12.32 -12.37 0.90
C LEU A 126 13.11 -13.65 0.66
N GLU A 127 14.31 -13.78 1.22
CA GLU A 127 15.11 -15.01 1.11
C GLU A 127 14.48 -16.19 1.86
N GLU A 128 13.92 -15.95 3.04
CA GLU A 128 13.19 -16.96 3.80
C GLU A 128 11.93 -17.41 3.05
N GLU A 129 11.15 -16.48 2.49
CA GLU A 129 10.01 -16.78 1.63
C GLU A 129 10.42 -17.55 0.38
N TYR A 130 11.57 -17.21 -0.23
CA TYR A 130 12.08 -17.90 -1.40
C TYR A 130 12.47 -19.35 -1.09
N LYS A 131 13.13 -19.59 0.05
CA LYS A 131 13.50 -20.94 0.52
C LYS A 131 12.29 -21.77 0.94
N GLY A 132 11.30 -21.15 1.60
CA GLY A 132 10.10 -21.81 2.12
C GLY A 132 9.01 -22.10 1.09
N GLY A 133 9.19 -21.64 -0.15
CA GLY A 133 8.17 -21.72 -1.20
C GLY A 133 7.58 -20.34 -1.46
N PHE A 134 8.11 -19.67 -2.48
CA PHE A 134 7.65 -18.34 -2.85
C PHE A 134 6.23 -18.42 -3.44
N SER A 135 5.23 -17.87 -2.74
CA SER A 135 3.90 -17.73 -3.32
C SER A 135 3.93 -16.64 -4.39
N THR A 136 4.19 -17.07 -5.61
CA THR A 136 3.72 -16.32 -6.78
C THR A 136 2.19 -16.42 -6.78
N LEU A 137 1.51 -15.33 -7.15
CA LEU A 137 0.06 -15.28 -7.31
C LEU A 137 -0.38 -16.16 -8.49
N SER A 138 -0.21 -17.47 -8.35
CA SER A 138 -0.56 -18.51 -9.31
C SER A 138 -2.01 -18.97 -9.14
N ASP A 139 -2.88 -18.10 -8.61
CA ASP A 139 -4.33 -18.29 -8.68
C ASP A 139 -4.88 -17.54 -9.90
N PRO A 140 -5.21 -18.23 -11.01
CA PRO A 140 -5.73 -17.58 -12.22
C PRO A 140 -7.03 -16.80 -11.99
N LYS A 141 -7.77 -17.09 -10.90
CA LYS A 141 -8.97 -16.36 -10.49
C LYS A 141 -8.66 -14.99 -9.85
N MET A 142 -7.51 -14.84 -9.20
CA MET A 142 -7.10 -13.58 -8.57
C MET A 142 -6.55 -12.56 -9.58
N ASN A 143 -6.06 -13.03 -10.74
CA ASN A 143 -5.46 -12.18 -11.77
C ASN A 143 -6.50 -11.37 -12.58
N VAL A 144 -7.73 -11.89 -12.72
CA VAL A 144 -8.81 -11.22 -13.46
C VAL A 144 -9.54 -10.20 -12.57
N GLU A 145 -9.66 -10.44 -11.26
CA GLU A 145 -10.34 -9.50 -10.37
C GLU A 145 -9.44 -8.32 -9.95
N PHE A 146 -8.14 -8.52 -9.74
CA PHE A 146 -7.23 -7.42 -9.40
C PHE A 146 -6.91 -6.48 -10.56
N THR A 147 -6.83 -6.99 -11.80
CA THR A 147 -6.64 -6.14 -12.99
C THR A 147 -7.81 -5.19 -13.20
N ASN A 148 -9.04 -5.63 -12.90
CA ASN A 148 -10.25 -4.80 -12.91
C ASN A 148 -10.33 -3.83 -11.70
N LEU A 149 -9.77 -4.18 -10.54
CA LEU A 149 -9.75 -3.32 -9.36
C LEU A 149 -8.76 -2.14 -9.49
N VAL A 150 -7.61 -2.36 -10.13
CA VAL A 150 -6.60 -1.31 -10.39
C VAL A 150 -7.05 -0.37 -11.51
N THR A 151 -7.75 -0.88 -12.54
CA THR A 151 -8.33 -0.01 -13.60
C THR A 151 -9.55 0.78 -13.14
N SER A 152 -10.32 0.29 -12.17
CA SER A 152 -11.45 1.05 -11.61
C SER A 152 -11.02 2.22 -10.70
N HIS A 153 -9.89 2.11 -9.99
CA HIS A 153 -9.32 3.25 -9.24
C HIS A 153 -8.71 4.34 -10.13
N ALA A 154 -8.36 4.01 -11.38
CA ALA A 154 -7.88 4.97 -12.38
C ALA A 154 -9.01 5.62 -13.20
N ARG A 155 -10.27 5.18 -13.03
CA ARG A 155 -11.47 5.78 -13.64
C ARG A 155 -12.41 6.34 -12.58
N SER A 156 -12.00 7.43 -11.93
CA SER A 156 -12.97 8.44 -11.50
C SER A 156 -13.02 9.51 -12.59
N PRO A 157 -14.15 9.69 -13.30
CA PRO A 157 -14.34 10.84 -14.17
C PRO A 157 -14.60 12.11 -13.33
N GLY A 158 -14.51 13.26 -14.00
CA GLY A 158 -14.61 14.63 -13.47
C GLY A 158 -15.78 14.94 -12.55
#